data_AF-A0A0C5DYR6-F1
#
_entry.id   AF-A0A0C5DYR6-F1
#
_cell.length_a   1.000
_cell.length_b   1.000
_cell.length_c   1.000
_cell.angle_alpha   90.00
_cell.angle_beta   90.00
_cell.angle_gamma   90.00
#
_symmetry.space_group_name_H-M   'P 1'
#
loop_
_entity.id
_entity.type
_entity.pdbx_description
1 polymer ?
#
loop_
_entity_poly.entity_id
_entity_poly.type
_entity_poly.pdbx_seq_one_letter_code
_entity_poly.pdbx_strand_id
1 'polypeptide(L)' 'MSLTPEEQQVIEKKRDDLVRCIDMQVRRDFDFMRARQYWGKVLEETPIEVLAEALSMTLATGRYQMTPRCQCHCCRHC' A
#
# COMPACT_ATOMS: atom_id res chain seq x y z
N MET A 1 8.00 28.12 32.38
CA MET A 1 6.66 27.60 32.73
C MET A 1 6.62 26.15 32.32
N SER A 2 6.24 25.26 33.23
CA SER A 2 6.08 23.82 32.97
C SER A 2 4.77 23.60 32.21
N LEU A 3 4.76 22.65 31.28
CA LEU A 3 3.53 22.25 30.58
C LEU A 3 2.50 21.70 31.58
N THR A 4 1.23 21.96 31.30
CA THR A 4 0.16 21.31 32.06
C THR A 4 0.08 19.82 31.69
N PRO A 5 -0.45 18.96 32.57
CA PRO A 5 -0.63 17.55 32.27
C PRO A 5 -1.44 17.30 30.98
N GLU A 6 -2.38 18.18 30.66
CA GLU A 6 -3.21 18.11 29.45
C GLU A 6 -2.40 18.42 28.19
N GLU A 7 -1.55 19.45 28.24
CA GLU A 7 -0.64 19.79 27.15
C GLU A 7 0.37 18.67 26.89
N GLN A 8 0.86 18.04 27.97
CA GLN A 8 1.77 16.89 27.89
C GLN A 8 1.11 15.71 27.17
N GLN A 9 -0.14 15.36 27.53
CA GLN A 9 -0.89 14.27 26.89
C GLN A 9 -1.17 14.55 25.40
N VAL A 10 -1.48 15.80 25.03
CA VAL A 10 -1.69 16.18 23.64
C VAL A 10 -0.40 16.03 22.82
N ILE A 11 0.74 16.41 23.40
CA ILE A 11 2.06 16.25 22.76
C ILE A 11 2.40 14.78 22.56
N GLU A 12 2.20 13.95 23.58
CA GLU A 12 2.44 12.50 23.51
C GLU A 12 1.56 11.85 22.44
N LYS A 13 0.27 12.19 22.40
CA LYS A 13 -0.64 11.69 21.37
C LYS A 13 -0.21 12.07 19.96
N LYS A 14 0.17 13.34 19.74
CA LYS A 14 0.66 13.83 18.44
C LYS A 14 1.96 13.13 18.03
N ARG A 15 2.86 12.87 18.98
CA ARG A 15 4.09 12.11 18.73
C ARG A 15 3.76 10.68 18.28
N ASP A 16 2.84 10.01 18.98
CA ASP A 16 2.46 8.64 18.64
C ASP A 16 1.74 8.56 17.29
N ASP A 17 0.93 9.56 16.94
CA ASP A 17 0.35 9.72 15.60
C ASP A 17 1.43 9.83 14.51
N LEU A 18 2.46 10.65 14.73
CA LEU A 18 3.58 10.80 13.79
C LEU A 18 4.35 9.49 13.63
N VAL A 19 4.65 8.79 14.72
CA VAL A 19 5.34 7.50 14.69
C VAL A 19 4.54 6.47 13.88
N ARG A 20 3.22 6.40 14.09
CA ARG A 20 2.34 5.53 13.30
C ARG A 20 2.36 5.87 11.81
N CYS A 21 2.29 7.15 11.47
CA CYS A 21 2.36 7.60 10.07
C CYS A 21 3.67 7.19 9.40
N ILE A 22 4.80 7.37 10.08
CA ILE A 22 6.12 6.98 9.56
C ILE A 22 6.21 5.47 9.39
N ASP A 23 5.78 4.69 10.39
CA ASP A 23 5.79 3.21 10.31
C ASP A 23 4.95 2.69 9.14
N MET A 24 3.76 3.28 8.91
CA MET A 24 2.94 2.92 7.74
C MET A 24 3.65 3.22 6.42
N GLN A 25 4.35 4.35 6.31
CA GLN A 25 5.10 4.69 5.10
C GLN A 25 6.26 3.72 4.87
N VAL A 26 7.05 3.43 5.92
CA VAL A 26 8.17 2.48 5.84
C VAL A 26 7.71 1.09 5.43
N ARG A 27 6.61 0.59 6.00
CA ARG A 27 6.05 -0.73 5.62
C ARG A 27 5.60 -0.75 4.17
N ARG A 28 4.91 0.31 3.72
CA ARG A 28 4.48 0.44 2.32
C ARG A 28 5.66 0.41 1.35
N ASP A 29 6.73 1.14 1.66
CA ASP A 29 7.93 1.18 0.81
C ASP A 29 8.65 -0.17 0.78
N PHE A 30 8.70 -0.85 1.92
CA PHE A 30 9.28 -2.19 2.01
C PHE A 30 8.48 -3.24 1.23
N ASP A 31 7.15 -3.22 1.34
CA ASP A 31 6.26 -4.08 0.55
C ASP A 31 6.40 -3.78 -0.94
N PHE A 32 6.55 -2.50 -1.32
CA PHE A 32 6.82 -2.10 -2.70
C PHE A 32 8.15 -2.67 -3.21
N MET A 33 9.24 -2.55 -2.44
CA MET A 33 10.54 -3.10 -2.83
C MET A 33 10.49 -4.62 -2.99
N ARG A 34 9.85 -5.33 -2.05
CA ARG A 34 9.64 -6.78 -2.13
C ARG A 34 8.82 -7.18 -3.34
N ALA A 35 7.70 -6.50 -3.58
CA ALA A 35 6.86 -6.75 -4.75
C ALA A 35 7.64 -6.52 -6.04
N ARG A 36 8.42 -5.44 -6.14
CA ARG A 36 9.26 -5.15 -7.30
C ARG A 36 10.29 -6.24 -7.53
N GLN A 37 10.99 -6.69 -6.49
CA GLN A 37 11.99 -7.75 -6.59
C GLN A 37 11.36 -9.08 -7.02
N TYR A 38 10.24 -9.46 -6.40
CA TYR A 38 9.50 -10.67 -6.74
C TYR A 38 9.03 -10.64 -8.20
N TRP A 39 8.35 -9.57 -8.62
CA TRP A 39 7.86 -9.44 -9.99
C TRP A 39 8.99 -9.35 -11.00
N GLY A 40 10.12 -8.70 -10.66
CA GLY A 40 11.31 -8.70 -11.50
C GLY A 40 11.79 -10.11 -11.81
N LYS A 41 11.92 -10.95 -10.78
CA LYS A 41 12.31 -12.36 -10.94
C LYS A 41 11.28 -13.16 -11.74
N VAL A 42 9.99 -13.02 -11.42
CA VAL A 42 8.91 -13.72 -12.13
C VAL A 42 8.92 -13.36 -13.62
N LEU A 43 9.07 -12.08 -13.95
CA LEU A 43 9.09 -11.62 -15.34
C LEU A 43 10.34 -12.10 -16.10
N GLU A 44 11.49 -12.22 -15.42
CA GLU A 44 12.72 -12.75 -16.02
C GLU A 44 12.64 -14.27 -16.29
N GLU A 45 12.03 -15.02 -15.38
CA GLU A 45 11.94 -16.50 -15.46
C GLU A 45 10.76 -17.00 -16.31
N THR A 46 9.75 -16.16 -16.55
CA THR A 46 8.53 -16.57 -17.27
C THR A 46 8.68 -16.35 -18.78
N PRO A 47 8.44 -17.38 -19.62
CA PRO A 47 8.42 -17.20 -21.07
C PRO A 47 7.42 -16.13 -21.52
N ILE A 48 7.81 -15.35 -22.54
CA ILE A 48 7.04 -14.19 -22.99
C ILE A 48 5.65 -14.57 -23.52
N GLU A 49 5.52 -15.76 -24.10
CA GLU A 49 4.26 -16.29 -24.62
C GLU A 49 3.25 -16.53 -23.48
N VAL A 50 3.73 -17.05 -22.35
CA VAL A 50 2.91 -17.30 -21.15
C VAL A 50 2.46 -15.97 -20.54
N LEU A 51 3.35 -14.97 -20.49
CA LEU A 51 2.99 -13.62 -20.03
C LEU A 51 1.94 -12.97 -20.93
N ALA A 52 2.09 -13.10 -22.25
CA ALA A 52 1.15 -12.56 -23.22
C ALA A 52 -0.23 -13.22 -23.10
N GLU A 53 -0.29 -14.54 -22.99
CA GLU A 53 -1.54 -15.28 -22.78
C GLU A 53 -2.23 -14.87 -21.47
N ALA A 54 -1.48 -14.84 -20.36
CA ALA A 54 -2.01 -14.44 -19.06
C ALA A 54 -2.55 -12.99 -19.07
N LEU A 55 -1.86 -12.08 -19.75
CA LEU A 55 -2.30 -10.70 -19.94
C LEU A 55 -3.58 -10.64 -20.77
N SER A 56 -3.61 -11.32 -21.91
CA SER A 56 -4.79 -11.40 -22.78
C SER A 56 -6.01 -11.96 -22.05
N MET A 57 -5.84 -13.01 -21.23
CA MET A 57 -6.92 -13.57 -20.42
C MET A 57 -7.40 -12.59 -19.34
N THR A 58 -6.49 -11.90 -18.66
CA THR A 58 -6.84 -10.92 -17.62
C THR A 58 -7.61 -9.74 -18.20
N LEU A 59 -7.20 -9.23 -19.37
CA LEU A 59 -7.89 -8.16 -20.08
C LEU A 59 -9.25 -8.61 -20.60
N ALA A 60 -9.33 -9.79 -21.23
CA ALA A 60 -10.57 -10.32 -21.77
C ALA A 60 -11.63 -10.62 -20.69
N THR A 61 -11.18 -11.00 -19.48
CA THR A 61 -12.08 -11.30 -18.36
C THR A 61 -12.45 -10.08 -17.51
N GLY A 62 -12.01 -8.87 -17.89
CA GLY A 62 -12.28 -7.64 -17.14
C GLY A 62 -11.59 -7.59 -15.76
N ARG A 63 -10.76 -8.59 -15.43
CA ARG A 63 -10.04 -8.67 -14.14
C ARG A 63 -8.96 -7.59 -13.98
N TYR A 64 -8.56 -6.96 -15.08
CA TYR A 64 -7.71 -5.78 -15.07
C TYR A 64 -8.39 -4.53 -14.46
N GLN A 65 -9.73 -4.47 -14.45
CA GLN A 65 -10.49 -3.31 -13.96
C GLN A 65 -10.92 -3.43 -12.49
N MET A 66 -10.21 -4.21 -11.66
CA MET A 66 -10.38 -4.13 -10.22
C MET A 66 -9.85 -2.77 -9.75
N THR A 67 -10.70 -1.74 -9.83
CA THR A 67 -10.48 -0.46 -9.17
C THR A 67 -10.14 -0.75 -7.71
N PRO A 68 -9.09 -0.14 -7.15
CA PRO A 68 -8.84 -0.25 -5.73
C PRO A 68 -10.13 0.20 -5.05
N ARG A 69 -10.80 -0.70 -4.32
CA ARG A 69 -11.88 -0.28 -3.42
C ARG A 69 -11.22 0.74 -2.51
N CYS A 70 -11.58 2.02 -2.61
CA CYS A 70 -11.07 2.99 -1.64
C CYS A 70 -11.45 2.42 -0.27
N GLN A 71 -10.43 2.08 0.52
CA GLN A 71 -10.58 1.76 1.93
C GLN A 71 -10.47 3.03 2.78
N CYS A 72 -10.48 4.19 2.13
CA CYS A 72 -10.57 5.47 2.80
C CYS A 72 -11.96 5.60 3.44
N HIS A 73 -12.00 5.95 4.73
CA HIS A 73 -13.24 6.12 5.50
C HIS A 73 -14.21 7.15 4.86
N CYS A 74 -13.73 7.97 3.93
CA CYS A 74 -14.50 8.98 3.22
C CYS A 74 -15.32 8.47 2.01
N CYS A 75 -15.09 7.27 1.47
CA CYS A 75 -15.86 6.78 0.30
C CYS A 75 -16.70 5.53 0.60
N ARG A 76 -17.40 5.50 1.74
CA ARG A 76 -18.38 4.45 2.12
C ARG A 76 -19.65 4.38 1.24
N HIS A 77 -19.61 4.85 0.01
CA HIS A 77 -20.70 4.67 -0.96
C HIS A 77 -20.18 3.86 -2.16
N CYS A 78 -20.35 2.56 -2.08
CA CYS A 78 -20.39 1.66 -3.23
C CYS A 78 -21.55 0.69 -2.99
#